data_AF-A0A2S8FXU1-F1
#
_entry.id   AF-A0A2S8FXU1-F1
#
_cell.length_a   1.000
_cell.length_b   1.000
_cell.length_c   1.000
_cell.angle_alpha   90.00
_cell.angle_beta   90.00
_cell.angle_gamma   90.00
#
_symmetry.space_group_name_H-M   'P 1'
#
loop_
_entity.id
_entity.type
_entity.pdbx_description
1 polymer ?
#
loop_
_entity_poly.entity_id
_entity_poly.type
_entity_poly.pdbx_seq_one_letter_code
_entity_poly.pdbx_strand_id
1 'polypeptide(L)'
;MRDTRHHFRTRSYPSICSIQQLSIKGIQTMGLLDSLFGGMEGSSKLTPQESFAGILMGASGCDGHIAEEEVDGLITCLVRMKLFQRYDGRQYGKTLNKLHGIMKKKGVEALIDSCTETLPKELAKAAFANACDIVLADGVVEPDEKAFIDRLREKLQIDGKTAKTIAEVMVIKNKG
;
A
#
# COMPACT_ATOMS: atom_id res chain seq x y z
N MET A 1 19.32 -41.17 -34.48
CA MET A 1 18.89 -40.89 -33.09
C MET A 1 20.01 -40.11 -32.40
N ARG A 2 19.88 -38.78 -32.30
CA ARG A 2 20.78 -37.94 -31.50
C ARG A 2 19.92 -37.12 -30.54
N ASP A 3 20.25 -37.31 -29.28
CA ASP A 3 19.56 -36.87 -28.08
C ASP A 3 19.64 -35.33 -27.93
N THR A 4 18.47 -34.70 -27.89
CA THR A 4 18.27 -33.28 -27.59
C THR A 4 18.26 -33.07 -26.08
N ARG A 5 19.33 -32.47 -25.53
CA ARG A 5 19.30 -31.90 -24.18
C ARG A 5 19.72 -30.43 -24.19
N HIS A 6 18.70 -29.56 -24.25
CA HIS A 6 18.84 -28.16 -23.89
C HIS A 6 18.98 -28.04 -22.37
N HIS A 7 20.11 -27.50 -21.92
CA HIS A 7 20.34 -27.10 -20.54
C HIS A 7 19.39 -25.93 -20.18
N PHE A 8 18.29 -26.23 -19.50
CA PHE A 8 17.60 -25.24 -18.67
C PHE A 8 18.49 -24.91 -17.47
N ARG A 9 19.17 -23.75 -17.53
CA ARG A 9 19.76 -23.12 -16.34
C ARG A 9 18.63 -22.62 -15.44
N THR A 10 18.29 -23.40 -14.42
CA THR A 10 17.48 -22.92 -13.30
C THR A 10 18.28 -21.84 -12.57
N ARG A 11 17.83 -20.59 -12.64
CA ARG A 11 18.25 -19.56 -11.69
C ARG A 11 17.65 -19.95 -10.35
N SER A 12 18.50 -20.42 -9.43
CA SER A 12 18.14 -20.57 -8.01
C SER A 12 17.74 -19.20 -7.48
N TYR A 13 16.44 -18.98 -7.33
CA TYR A 13 15.94 -17.95 -6.43
C TYR A 13 16.16 -18.47 -5.00
N PRO A 14 16.83 -17.70 -4.11
CA PRO A 14 16.98 -18.13 -2.73
C PRO A 14 15.59 -18.26 -2.10
N SER A 15 15.40 -19.37 -1.40
CA SER A 15 14.21 -19.71 -0.63
C SER A 15 13.79 -18.53 0.25
N ILE A 16 12.49 -18.21 0.22
CA ILE A 16 11.86 -17.06 0.88
C ILE A 16 11.89 -17.16 2.44
N CYS A 17 12.64 -18.11 3.00
CA CYS A 17 12.60 -18.52 4.41
C CYS A 17 13.87 -18.12 5.21
N SER A 18 14.58 -17.05 4.83
CA SER A 18 15.76 -16.59 5.59
C SER A 18 15.93 -15.07 5.71
N ILE A 19 14.86 -14.28 5.48
CA ILE A 19 14.87 -12.82 5.73
C ILE A 19 14.10 -12.46 7.02
N GLN A 20 13.66 -13.44 7.80
CA GLN A 20 13.23 -13.21 9.19
C GLN A 20 14.43 -13.34 10.12
N GLN A 21 15.16 -12.24 10.33
CA GLN A 21 15.88 -11.87 11.57
C GLN A 21 16.80 -10.67 11.30
N LEU A 22 16.23 -9.53 10.90
CA LEU A 22 16.83 -8.25 11.28
C LEU A 22 15.96 -7.63 12.37
N SER A 23 16.36 -7.98 13.59
CA SER A 23 16.16 -7.30 14.86
C SER A 23 15.49 -5.92 14.78
N ILE A 24 14.16 -5.89 14.83
CA ILE A 24 13.39 -4.72 15.28
C ILE A 24 13.40 -4.78 16.81
N LYS A 25 14.53 -4.44 17.42
CA LYS A 25 14.65 -4.19 18.85
C LYS A 25 15.15 -2.77 19.01
N GLY A 26 14.23 -1.84 19.24
CA GLY A 26 14.61 -0.47 19.59
C GLY A 26 13.61 0.65 19.27
N ILE A 27 12.30 0.39 19.24
CA ILE A 27 11.32 1.50 19.30
C ILE A 27 10.47 1.26 20.54
N GLN A 28 11.01 1.71 21.67
CA GLN A 28 10.28 1.84 22.91
C GLN A 28 9.65 3.24 22.93
N THR A 29 8.32 3.23 22.93
CA THR A 29 7.40 4.04 23.75
C THR A 29 7.38 5.57 23.62
N MET A 30 6.15 6.04 23.34
CA MET A 30 5.52 7.30 23.76
C MET A 30 5.84 8.58 22.97
N GLY A 31 4.81 9.12 22.30
CA GLY A 31 4.63 10.56 22.08
C GLY A 31 5.40 11.25 20.95
N LEU A 32 6.23 10.52 20.19
CA LEU A 32 7.06 11.14 19.14
C LEU A 32 6.26 11.57 17.90
N LEU A 33 5.18 10.83 17.60
CA LEU A 33 4.41 11.04 16.38
C LEU A 33 3.55 12.32 16.48
N ASP A 34 2.91 12.57 17.64
CA ASP A 34 2.06 13.76 17.87
C ASP A 34 2.80 15.10 17.72
N SER A 35 4.09 15.13 18.07
CA SER A 35 4.93 16.33 17.90
C SER A 35 5.47 16.52 16.47
N LEU A 36 5.40 15.49 15.62
CA LEU A 36 5.81 15.54 14.21
C LEU A 36 4.65 15.73 13.24
N PHE A 37 3.40 15.46 13.67
CA PHE A 37 2.20 15.72 12.88
C PHE A 37 1.70 17.18 12.98
N GLY A 38 2.21 17.93 13.97
CA GLY A 38 1.92 19.34 14.21
C GLY A 38 2.66 20.28 13.28
N GLY A 39 2.35 20.24 11.99
CA GLY A 39 2.68 21.34 11.08
C GLY A 39 3.53 20.93 9.89
N MET A 40 2.88 20.85 8.73
CA MET A 40 3.45 21.36 7.48
C MET A 40 2.32 21.55 6.47
N GLU A 41 1.93 22.82 6.34
CA GLU A 41 1.07 23.37 5.31
C GLU A 41 1.76 23.25 3.94
N GLY A 42 1.01 22.84 2.92
CA GLY A 42 1.53 22.82 1.55
C GLY A 42 0.61 22.09 0.59
N SER A 43 -0.28 22.85 -0.04
CA SER A 43 -0.96 22.50 -1.29
C SER A 43 0.09 22.26 -2.39
N SER A 44 0.72 21.10 -2.36
CA SER A 44 1.75 20.70 -3.32
C SER A 44 1.34 19.36 -3.87
N LYS A 45 1.10 19.33 -5.20
CA LYS A 45 0.77 18.13 -5.98
C LYS A 45 1.51 16.91 -5.43
N LEU A 46 0.76 15.84 -5.17
CA LEU A 46 1.34 14.58 -4.70
C LEU A 46 2.26 14.03 -5.78
N THR A 47 3.43 13.54 -5.38
CA THR A 47 4.31 12.75 -6.24
C THR A 47 3.68 11.38 -6.49
N PRO A 48 4.00 10.69 -7.61
CA PRO A 48 3.49 9.35 -7.89
C PRO A 48 3.65 8.35 -6.72
N GLN A 49 4.74 8.48 -5.96
CA GLN A 49 5.02 7.68 -4.78
C GLN A 49 4.09 8.02 -3.61
N GLU A 50 3.89 9.32 -3.34
CA GLU A 50 2.94 9.79 -2.33
C GLU A 50 1.50 9.39 -2.69
N SER A 51 1.13 9.45 -3.97
CA SER A 51 -0.19 9.05 -4.46
C SER A 51 -0.43 7.55 -4.28
N PHE A 52 0.59 6.74 -4.57
CA PHE A 52 0.52 5.31 -4.33
C PHE A 52 0.35 5.02 -2.84
N ALA A 53 1.21 5.60 -1.99
CA ALA A 53 1.14 5.42 -0.54
C ALA A 53 -0.20 5.95 0.04
N GLY A 54 -0.74 7.04 -0.51
CA GLY A 54 -2.01 7.62 -0.09
C GLY A 54 -3.21 6.75 -0.38
N ILE A 55 -3.20 6.01 -1.51
CA ILE A 55 -4.24 5.02 -1.81
C ILE A 55 -4.23 3.89 -0.79
N LEU A 56 -3.05 3.36 -0.48
CA LEU A 56 -2.93 2.28 0.51
C LEU A 56 -3.29 2.78 1.92
N MET A 57 -2.91 4.00 2.28
CA MET A 57 -3.31 4.63 3.54
C MET A 57 -4.83 4.79 3.64
N GLY A 58 -5.49 5.24 2.57
CA GLY A 58 -6.95 5.33 2.54
C GLY A 58 -7.63 3.96 2.62
N ALA A 59 -6.96 2.91 2.13
CA ALA A 59 -7.44 1.54 2.25
C ALA A 59 -7.33 0.99 3.69
N SER A 60 -6.26 1.35 4.42
CA SER A 60 -6.12 1.01 5.84
C SER A 60 -7.08 1.82 6.72
N GLY A 61 -7.32 3.10 6.40
CA GLY A 61 -8.12 3.99 7.24
C GLY A 61 -9.50 4.30 6.69
N CYS A 62 -10.18 3.34 6.05
CA CYS A 62 -11.47 3.61 5.41
C CYS A 62 -12.57 4.00 6.42
N ASP A 63 -12.41 3.62 7.68
CA ASP A 63 -13.26 3.97 8.83
C ASP A 63 -12.92 5.34 9.46
N GLY A 64 -11.89 6.01 8.94
CA GLY A 64 -11.41 7.31 9.42
C GLY A 64 -10.47 7.25 10.63
N HIS A 65 -10.13 6.06 11.14
CA HIS A 65 -9.15 5.87 12.21
C HIS A 65 -8.07 4.90 11.75
N ILE A 66 -6.82 5.35 11.74
CA ILE A 66 -5.68 4.47 11.44
C ILE A 66 -4.94 4.19 12.74
N ALA A 67 -4.83 2.90 13.09
CA ALA A 67 -4.04 2.44 14.23
C ALA A 67 -2.54 2.46 13.90
N GLU A 68 -1.68 2.57 14.91
CA GLU A 68 -0.22 2.63 14.70
C GLU A 68 0.31 1.32 14.07
N GLU A 69 -0.30 0.19 14.45
CA GLU A 69 -0.02 -1.13 13.90
C GLU A 69 -0.30 -1.22 12.39
N GLU A 70 -1.33 -0.52 11.91
CA GLU A 70 -1.68 -0.47 10.49
C GLU A 70 -0.70 0.40 9.70
N VAL A 71 -0.22 1.50 10.30
CA VAL A 71 0.83 2.33 9.69
C VAL A 71 2.12 1.54 9.56
N ASP A 72 2.49 0.75 10.57
CA ASP A 72 3.67 -0.12 10.51
C ASP A 72 3.52 -1.22 9.46
N GLY A 73 2.34 -1.82 9.34
CA GLY A 73 2.00 -2.76 8.26
C GLY A 73 2.11 -2.12 6.88
N LEU A 74 1.59 -0.91 6.72
CA LEU A 74 1.67 -0.11 5.51
C LEU A 74 3.12 0.19 5.13
N ILE A 75 3.96 0.64 6.08
CA ILE A 75 5.39 0.89 5.85
C ILE A 75 6.07 -0.39 5.38
N THR A 76 5.80 -1.52 6.03
CA THR A 76 6.37 -2.81 5.67
C THR A 76 6.00 -3.22 4.24
N CYS A 77 4.75 -2.96 3.81
CA CYS A 77 4.32 -3.16 2.44
C CYS A 77 5.05 -2.25 1.44
N LEU A 78 5.18 -0.95 1.76
CA LEU A 78 5.83 0.03 0.88
C LEU A 78 7.33 -0.24 0.71
N VAL A 79 8.04 -0.60 1.79
CA VAL A 79 9.50 -0.87 1.77
C VAL A 79 9.86 -2.03 0.84
N ARG A 80 8.96 -3.00 0.66
CA ARG A 80 9.19 -4.16 -0.22
C ARG A 80 9.02 -3.83 -1.70
N MET A 81 8.47 -2.67 -2.06
CA MET A 81 8.18 -2.31 -3.44
C MET A 81 9.36 -1.65 -4.13
N LYS A 82 9.56 -1.99 -5.41
CA LYS A 82 10.60 -1.37 -6.24
C LYS A 82 10.45 0.15 -6.37
N LEU A 83 9.22 0.63 -6.27
CA LEU A 83 8.87 2.06 -6.35
C LEU A 83 9.53 2.90 -5.25
N PHE A 84 9.78 2.30 -4.08
CA PHE A 84 10.31 3.00 -2.90
C PHE A 84 11.75 2.60 -2.53
N GLN A 85 12.50 1.94 -3.43
CA GLN A 85 13.89 1.51 -3.15
C GLN A 85 14.85 2.64 -2.81
N ARG A 86 14.51 3.89 -3.16
CA ARG A 86 15.32 5.09 -2.89
C ARG A 86 14.80 5.91 -1.71
N TYR A 87 13.74 5.46 -1.04
CA TYR A 87 13.20 6.13 0.14
C TYR A 87 13.97 5.71 1.39
N ASP A 88 14.40 6.70 2.16
CA ASP A 88 14.91 6.47 3.52
C ASP A 88 13.76 6.45 4.53
N GLY A 89 13.98 5.82 5.70
CA GLY A 89 13.00 5.78 6.80
C GLY A 89 12.39 7.16 7.16
N ARG A 90 13.21 8.21 7.14
CA ARG A 90 12.77 9.59 7.39
C ARG A 90 11.86 10.13 6.27
N GLN A 91 12.05 9.71 5.03
CA GLN A 91 11.21 10.12 3.89
C GLN A 91 9.84 9.45 3.97
N TYR A 92 9.77 8.17 4.35
CA TYR A 92 8.49 7.48 4.59
C TYR A 92 7.66 8.19 5.65
N GLY A 93 8.26 8.47 6.82
CA GLY A 93 7.56 9.18 7.89
C GLY A 93 7.02 10.53 7.43
N LYS A 94 7.81 11.34 6.71
CA LYS A 94 7.34 12.63 6.18
C LYS A 94 6.17 12.48 5.20
N THR A 95 6.25 11.52 4.27
CA THR A 95 5.17 11.27 3.31
C THR A 95 3.89 10.80 4.02
N LEU A 96 3.99 9.83 4.93
CA LEU A 96 2.83 9.32 5.66
C LEU A 96 2.22 10.38 6.56
N ASN A 97 3.04 11.19 7.26
CA ASN A 97 2.54 12.31 8.07
C ASN A 97 1.76 13.33 7.23
N LYS A 98 2.26 13.66 6.03
CA LYS A 98 1.57 14.56 5.10
C LYS A 98 0.23 13.97 4.63
N LEU A 99 0.21 12.70 4.24
CA LEU A 99 -1.00 12.00 3.77
C LEU A 99 -2.04 11.89 4.90
N HIS A 100 -1.61 11.52 6.10
CA HIS A 100 -2.46 11.42 7.27
C HIS A 100 -3.05 12.79 7.66
N GLY A 101 -2.25 13.85 7.57
CA GLY A 101 -2.72 15.22 7.77
C GLY A 101 -3.78 15.66 6.75
N ILE A 102 -3.64 15.25 5.48
CA ILE A 102 -4.65 15.50 4.45
C ILE A 102 -5.92 14.71 4.75
N MET A 103 -5.79 13.43 5.14
CA MET A 103 -6.90 12.56 5.48
C MET A 103 -7.71 13.09 6.66
N LYS A 104 -7.05 13.53 7.74
CA LYS A 104 -7.74 14.13 8.91
C LYS A 104 -8.44 15.45 8.58
N LYS A 105 -7.87 16.27 7.69
CA LYS A 105 -8.44 17.58 7.34
C LYS A 105 -9.54 17.52 6.29
N LYS A 106 -9.41 16.65 5.29
CA LYS A 106 -10.29 16.60 4.11
C LYS A 106 -11.09 15.30 3.97
N GLY A 107 -10.76 14.28 4.74
CA GLY A 107 -11.33 12.94 4.65
C GLY A 107 -10.59 12.03 3.68
N VAL A 108 -10.92 10.73 3.77
CA VAL A 108 -10.37 9.66 2.92
C VAL A 108 -10.70 9.90 1.44
N GLU A 109 -11.93 10.28 1.13
CA GLU A 109 -12.37 10.51 -0.26
C GLU A 109 -11.54 11.58 -0.97
N ALA A 110 -11.30 12.71 -0.32
CA ALA A 110 -10.50 13.80 -0.88
C ALA A 110 -9.03 13.42 -1.06
N LEU A 111 -8.51 12.54 -0.18
CA LEU A 111 -7.17 11.97 -0.33
C LEU A 111 -7.10 11.09 -1.57
N ILE A 112 -8.04 10.17 -1.75
CA ILE A 112 -8.10 9.27 -2.91
C ILE A 112 -8.24 10.05 -4.21
N ASP A 113 -9.07 11.08 -4.24
CA ASP A 113 -9.22 11.95 -5.42
C ASP A 113 -7.89 12.61 -5.78
N SER A 114 -7.21 13.20 -4.80
CA SER A 114 -5.90 13.83 -5.01
C SER A 114 -4.84 12.82 -5.48
N CYS A 115 -4.88 11.58 -4.97
CA CYS A 115 -3.94 10.53 -5.34
C CYS A 115 -4.21 10.00 -6.74
N THR A 116 -5.46 9.74 -7.09
CA THR A 116 -5.85 9.16 -8.39
C THR A 116 -5.58 10.11 -9.56
N GLU A 117 -5.65 11.42 -9.33
CA GLU A 117 -5.26 12.45 -10.32
C GLU A 117 -3.77 12.45 -10.66
N THR A 118 -2.92 12.08 -9.70
CA THR A 118 -1.46 12.17 -9.79
C THR A 118 -0.78 10.81 -10.03
N LEU A 119 -1.53 9.72 -9.84
CA LEU A 119 -1.03 8.36 -10.03
C LEU A 119 -0.85 8.03 -11.53
N PRO A 120 0.33 7.54 -11.94
CA PRO A 120 0.53 6.99 -13.28
C PRO A 120 -0.42 5.83 -13.56
N LYS A 121 -1.03 5.80 -14.76
CA LYS A 121 -1.96 4.73 -15.16
C LYS A 121 -1.35 3.33 -15.12
N GLU A 122 -0.04 3.22 -15.33
CA GLU A 122 0.71 1.97 -15.20
C GLU A 122 0.72 1.40 -13.77
N LEU A 123 0.61 2.27 -12.76
CA LEU A 123 0.55 1.89 -11.35
C LEU A 123 -0.87 1.68 -10.84
N ALA A 124 -1.90 2.07 -11.59
CA ALA A 124 -3.31 1.96 -11.16
C ALA A 124 -3.69 0.54 -10.74
N LYS A 125 -3.34 -0.47 -11.57
CA LYS A 125 -3.62 -1.89 -11.24
C LYS A 125 -2.86 -2.37 -10.02
N ALA A 126 -1.60 -1.92 -9.86
CA ALA A 126 -0.79 -2.28 -8.71
C ALA A 126 -1.31 -1.63 -7.43
N ALA A 127 -1.70 -0.35 -7.47
CA ALA A 127 -2.27 0.36 -6.33
C ALA A 127 -3.59 -0.30 -5.88
N PHE A 128 -4.46 -0.64 -6.83
CA PHE A 128 -5.70 -1.35 -6.54
C PHE A 128 -5.46 -2.73 -5.93
N ALA A 129 -4.52 -3.52 -6.48
CA ALA A 129 -4.20 -4.83 -5.94
C ALA A 129 -3.65 -4.78 -4.49
N ASN A 130 -2.83 -3.77 -4.17
CA ASN A 130 -2.32 -3.59 -2.81
C ASN A 130 -3.38 -3.02 -1.86
N ALA A 131 -4.29 -2.16 -2.34
CA ALA A 131 -5.43 -1.72 -1.55
C ALA A 131 -6.35 -2.90 -1.20
N CYS A 132 -6.65 -3.77 -2.17
CA CYS A 132 -7.36 -5.02 -1.91
C CYS A 132 -6.60 -5.94 -0.96
N ASP A 133 -5.28 -5.98 -1.02
CA ASP A 133 -4.49 -6.81 -0.10
C ASP A 133 -4.68 -6.40 1.36
N ILE A 134 -4.67 -5.09 1.62
CA ILE A 134 -4.86 -4.50 2.94
C ILE A 134 -6.27 -4.75 3.45
N VAL A 135 -7.28 -4.39 2.64
CA VAL A 135 -8.69 -4.49 3.03
C VAL A 135 -9.16 -5.95 3.16
N LEU A 136 -8.60 -6.87 2.36
CA LEU A 136 -8.98 -8.28 2.39
C LEU A 136 -8.11 -9.10 3.35
N ALA A 137 -7.25 -8.46 4.17
CA ALA A 137 -6.29 -9.16 5.03
C ALA A 137 -6.98 -10.09 6.04
N ASP A 138 -8.06 -9.61 6.66
CA ASP A 138 -8.76 -10.35 7.72
C ASP A 138 -9.82 -11.33 7.18
N GLY A 139 -9.96 -11.41 5.86
CA GLY A 139 -10.87 -12.35 5.17
C GLY A 139 -12.36 -12.06 5.33
N VAL A 140 -12.74 -11.15 6.22
CA VAL A 140 -14.07 -10.58 6.37
C VAL A 140 -14.03 -9.17 5.81
N VAL A 141 -14.86 -8.89 4.81
CA VAL A 141 -14.95 -7.57 4.17
C VAL A 141 -16.24 -6.92 4.61
N GLU A 142 -16.12 -5.79 5.28
CA GLU A 142 -17.27 -5.01 5.73
C GLU A 142 -17.91 -4.24 4.57
N PRO A 143 -19.19 -3.82 4.71
CA PRO A 143 -19.88 -3.06 3.67
C PRO A 143 -19.15 -1.77 3.27
N ASP A 144 -18.54 -1.09 4.24
CA ASP A 144 -17.85 0.18 4.05
C ASP A 144 -16.52 0.01 3.30
N GLU A 145 -15.78 -1.04 3.62
CA GLU A 145 -14.58 -1.48 2.90
C GLU A 145 -14.87 -1.87 1.46
N LYS A 146 -15.96 -2.60 1.23
CA LYS A 146 -16.41 -2.95 -0.12
C LYS A 146 -16.78 -1.69 -0.92
N ALA A 147 -17.50 -0.76 -0.31
CA ALA A 147 -17.83 0.52 -0.92
C ALA A 147 -16.57 1.34 -1.24
N PHE A 148 -15.54 1.28 -0.38
CA PHE A 148 -14.23 1.88 -0.65
C PHE A 148 -13.55 1.26 -1.88
N ILE A 149 -13.45 -0.07 -1.96
CA ILE A 149 -12.83 -0.76 -3.11
C ILE A 149 -13.59 -0.45 -4.41
N ASP A 150 -14.92 -0.48 -4.41
CA ASP A 150 -15.73 -0.20 -5.59
C ASP A 150 -15.53 1.23 -6.10
N ARG A 151 -15.44 2.21 -5.19
CA ARG A 151 -15.10 3.61 -5.53
C ARG A 151 -13.69 3.74 -6.07
N LEU A 152 -12.72 3.10 -5.43
CA LEU A 152 -11.32 3.13 -5.86
C LEU A 152 -11.17 2.53 -7.27
N ARG A 153 -11.87 1.44 -7.57
CA ARG A 153 -11.94 0.84 -8.90
C ARG A 153 -12.40 1.85 -9.95
N GLU A 154 -13.47 2.58 -9.67
CA GLU A 154 -14.05 3.57 -10.59
C GLU A 154 -13.09 4.74 -10.84
N LYS A 155 -12.48 5.27 -9.77
CA LYS A 155 -11.51 6.36 -9.86
C LYS A 155 -10.26 5.97 -10.64
N LEU A 156 -9.79 4.73 -10.46
CA LEU A 156 -8.65 4.17 -11.19
C LEU A 156 -9.01 3.66 -12.60
N GLN A 157 -10.28 3.73 -12.99
CA GLN A 157 -10.80 3.28 -14.29
C GLN A 157 -10.43 1.82 -14.61
N ILE A 158 -10.51 0.94 -13.61
CA ILE A 158 -10.17 -0.47 -13.74
C ILE A 158 -11.39 -1.24 -14.22
N ASP A 159 -11.21 -2.06 -15.27
CA ASP A 159 -12.26 -2.94 -15.77
C ASP A 159 -12.77 -3.91 -14.69
N GLY A 160 -14.08 -4.10 -14.61
CA GLY A 160 -14.72 -4.91 -13.58
C GLY A 160 -14.25 -6.37 -13.56
N LYS A 161 -13.92 -6.97 -14.73
CA LYS A 161 -13.38 -8.34 -14.76
C LYS A 161 -11.98 -8.37 -14.15
N THR A 162 -11.15 -7.39 -14.47
CA THR A 162 -9.79 -7.27 -13.91
C THR A 162 -9.85 -7.08 -12.40
N ALA A 163 -10.72 -6.18 -11.91
CA ALA A 163 -10.90 -5.94 -10.48
C ALA A 163 -11.34 -7.21 -9.73
N LYS A 164 -12.29 -7.95 -10.30
CA LYS A 164 -12.76 -9.23 -9.75
C LYS A 164 -11.63 -10.26 -9.65
N THR A 165 -10.86 -10.44 -10.72
CA THR A 165 -9.73 -11.38 -10.71
C THR A 165 -8.68 -10.98 -9.66
N ILE A 166 -8.39 -9.69 -9.50
CA ILE A 166 -7.45 -9.21 -8.48
C ILE A 166 -7.98 -9.56 -7.08
N ALA A 167 -9.24 -9.25 -6.78
CA ALA A 167 -9.85 -9.55 -5.48
C ALA A 167 -9.85 -11.06 -5.19
N GLU A 168 -10.22 -11.90 -6.17
CA GLU A 168 -10.17 -13.37 -6.03
C GLU A 168 -8.76 -13.87 -5.68
N VAL A 169 -7.74 -13.37 -6.38
CA VAL A 169 -6.35 -13.74 -6.10
C VAL A 169 -5.91 -13.28 -4.71
N MET A 170 -6.31 -12.08 -4.26
CA MET A 170 -5.98 -11.59 -2.92
C MET A 170 -6.66 -12.41 -1.82
N VAL A 171 -7.93 -12.78 -1.98
CA VAL A 171 -8.63 -13.66 -1.03
C VAL A 171 -7.94 -15.03 -0.93
N ILE A 172 -7.45 -15.58 -2.05
CA ILE A 172 -6.68 -16.84 -2.02
C ILE A 172 -5.36 -16.65 -1.29
N LYS A 173 -4.66 -15.54 -1.55
CA LYS A 173 -3.37 -15.23 -0.94
C LYS A 173 -3.47 -15.09 0.59
N ASN A 174 -4.53 -14.47 1.08
CA ASN A 174 -4.69 -14.19 2.52
C ASN A 174 -5.21 -15.40 3.31
N LYS A 175 -5.55 -16.50 2.64
CA LYS A 175 -5.96 -17.76 3.27
C LYS A 175 -4.79 -18.67 3.70
N GLY A 176 -3.54 -18.36 3.33
CA GLY A 176 -2.40 -19.29 3.47
C GLY A 176 -1.07 -18.63 3.77
#